data_AF-A0A3B0K1V1-F1
#
_entry.id   AF-A0A3B0K1V1-F1
#
_cell.length_a   1.000
_cell.length_b   1.000
_cell.length_c   1.000
_cell.angle_alpha   90.00
_cell.angle_beta   90.00
_cell.angle_gamma   90.00
#
_symmetry.space_group_name_H-M   'P 1'
#
loop_
_entity.id
_entity.type
_entity.pdbx_description
1 polymer ?
#
loop_
_entity_poly.entity_id
_entity_poly.type
_entity_poly.pdbx_seq_one_letter_code
_entity_poly.pdbx_strand_id
1 'polypeptide(L)'
;MYKFLSRRPFSGKVKKMSSKLSNIQRPPKDPPDEGYEPTCIDHDGIQVADFVRPAAFRQFSGPEEKLGPGAGIGLEYKNAHYFAYHRFSFLELQNQALELRDERRLSGGIQDAIEADEEEECNEGSVKAMKELEAECEKIIAVQAKQLEEAKKQQELCEAQEKKRQAEEEWCKKKAEETKEVKLNALLEMTDEQLKEWCEKSLKAQLLEKKKSGEEDKCAAEKIKKCEEEDKKEKAEKCEEEFKKKEADLQMKCEAEQKKKEEELKLKCEAEQNKKEEELKLKCEAEQKKKEAKCGLEDAKKNEDKKPNTGADGSNNNKK
;
A
#
# COMPACT_ATOMS: atom_id res chain seq x y z
N MET A 1 29.14 27.47 -40.61
CA MET A 1 29.02 28.84 -40.08
C MET A 1 27.98 28.83 -38.97
N TYR A 2 28.42 28.78 -37.71
CA TYR A 2 27.52 28.78 -36.55
C TYR A 2 27.08 30.21 -36.22
N LYS A 3 25.75 30.43 -36.16
CA LYS A 3 25.15 31.73 -35.87
C LYS A 3 25.29 32.04 -34.36
N PHE A 4 26.04 33.08 -34.04
CA PHE A 4 26.09 33.69 -32.72
C PHE A 4 24.72 34.28 -32.36
N LEU A 5 24.08 33.73 -31.32
CA LEU A 5 22.90 34.32 -30.71
C LEU A 5 23.32 35.48 -29.79
N SER A 6 23.00 36.69 -30.24
CA SER A 6 23.17 37.95 -29.54
C SER A 6 22.44 37.96 -28.19
N ARG A 7 23.18 38.25 -27.11
CA ARG A 7 22.63 38.54 -25.77
C ARG A 7 21.88 39.87 -25.81
N ARG A 8 20.59 39.87 -25.46
CA ARG A 8 19.84 41.10 -25.19
C ARG A 8 20.36 41.77 -23.92
N PRO A 9 20.52 43.11 -23.87
CA PRO A 9 20.84 43.81 -22.64
C PRO A 9 19.58 43.94 -21.78
N PHE A 10 19.60 43.32 -20.60
CA PHE A 10 18.60 43.52 -19.55
C PHE A 10 18.77 44.94 -18.98
N SER A 11 18.10 45.93 -19.56
CA SER A 11 18.01 47.30 -19.03
C SER A 11 16.85 47.40 -18.02
N GLY A 12 16.90 46.57 -16.98
CA GLY A 12 16.08 46.74 -15.79
C GLY A 12 16.82 47.63 -14.80
N LYS A 13 16.21 48.75 -14.37
CA LYS A 13 16.74 49.63 -13.32
C LYS A 13 17.03 48.79 -12.07
N VAL A 14 18.30 48.51 -11.80
CA VAL A 14 18.74 47.83 -10.58
C VAL A 14 18.44 48.77 -9.41
N LYS A 15 17.41 48.45 -8.62
CA LYS A 15 17.18 49.13 -7.33
C LYS A 15 18.46 48.93 -6.52
N LYS A 16 19.13 50.03 -6.16
CA LYS A 16 20.30 50.01 -5.27
C LYS A 16 19.88 49.36 -3.96
N MET A 17 20.30 48.12 -3.74
CA MET A 17 20.23 47.47 -2.43
C MET A 17 21.05 48.34 -1.48
N SER A 18 20.43 48.90 -0.45
CA SER A 18 21.15 49.72 0.52
C SER A 18 22.25 48.88 1.16
N SER A 19 23.51 49.33 1.05
CA SER A 19 24.70 48.65 1.61
C SER A 19 24.81 48.79 3.14
N LYS A 20 23.69 48.98 3.84
CA LYS A 20 23.67 48.91 5.29
C LYS A 20 23.78 47.43 5.64
N LEU A 21 24.97 47.01 6.07
CA LEU A 21 25.11 45.78 6.84
C LEU A 21 24.10 45.91 7.98
N SER A 22 23.06 45.07 7.96
CA SER A 22 21.98 45.07 8.95
C SER A 22 22.56 44.58 10.27
N ASN A 23 23.29 45.45 10.95
CA ASN A 23 23.69 45.28 12.34
C ASN A 23 22.49 45.61 13.23
N ILE A 24 21.40 44.88 13.01
CA ILE A 24 20.34 44.73 13.99
C ILE A 24 21.00 43.93 15.10
N GLN A 25 21.04 44.46 16.32
CA GLN A 25 21.48 43.71 17.50
C GLN A 25 20.84 42.33 17.40
N ARG A 26 21.67 41.29 17.25
CA ARG A 26 21.17 39.92 17.10
C ARG A 26 20.29 39.69 18.32
N PRO A 27 18.97 39.52 18.16
CA PRO A 27 18.15 39.15 19.30
C PRO A 27 18.76 37.86 19.86
N PRO A 28 18.66 37.59 21.17
CA PRO A 28 19.11 36.34 21.78
C PRO A 28 18.24 35.19 21.24
N LYS A 29 18.51 34.82 20.00
CA LYS A 29 17.93 33.72 19.21
C LYS A 29 18.88 32.55 19.18
N ASP A 30 20.11 32.76 19.65
CA ASP A 30 20.96 31.65 20.00
C ASP A 30 20.47 31.10 21.36
N PRO A 31 20.42 29.78 21.50
CA PRO A 31 20.13 29.17 22.78
C PRO A 31 21.17 29.56 23.85
N PRO A 32 20.81 29.47 25.14
CA PRO A 32 21.78 29.62 26.23
C PRO A 32 23.01 28.73 26.02
N ASP A 33 24.20 29.25 26.35
CA ASP A 33 25.46 28.51 26.19
C ASP A 33 25.53 27.26 27.08
N GLU A 34 24.76 27.22 28.18
CA GLU A 34 24.71 26.10 29.14
C GLU A 34 23.28 25.58 29.31
N GLY A 35 23.10 24.25 29.25
CA GLY A 35 21.85 23.57 29.62
C GLY A 35 20.69 23.67 28.63
N TYR A 36 20.95 24.00 27.36
CA TYR A 36 19.91 24.03 26.34
C TYR A 36 19.68 22.65 25.72
N GLU A 37 18.74 21.90 26.29
CA GLU A 37 18.33 20.57 25.81
C GLU A 37 16.81 20.52 25.60
N PRO A 38 16.28 21.19 24.56
CA PRO A 38 14.85 21.11 24.27
C PRO A 38 14.48 19.68 23.85
N THR A 39 13.38 19.18 24.43
CA THR A 39 12.84 17.84 24.14
C THR A 39 11.90 17.83 22.95
N CYS A 40 11.31 18.98 22.59
CA CYS A 40 10.42 19.13 21.45
C CYS A 40 10.40 20.58 20.94
N ILE A 41 9.83 20.78 19.75
CA ILE A 41 9.58 22.09 19.13
C ILE A 41 8.09 22.28 18.96
N ASP A 42 7.55 23.29 19.63
CA ASP A 42 6.13 23.64 19.59
C ASP A 42 5.93 24.86 18.67
N HIS A 43 5.71 24.60 17.37
CA HIS A 43 5.51 25.66 16.37
C HIS A 43 4.63 25.21 15.19
N ASP A 44 3.52 25.91 14.94
CA ASP A 44 2.52 25.53 13.93
C ASP A 44 3.08 25.50 12.49
N GLY A 45 4.00 26.41 12.21
CA GLY A 45 4.66 26.55 10.90
C GLY A 45 5.81 25.57 10.62
N ILE A 46 6.19 24.69 11.55
CA ILE A 46 7.33 23.77 11.40
C ILE A 46 6.94 22.38 11.88
N GLN A 47 7.19 21.38 11.03
CA GLN A 47 7.19 19.98 11.43
C GLN A 47 8.63 19.48 11.44
N VAL A 48 9.10 19.03 12.60
CA VAL A 48 10.43 18.43 12.78
C VAL A 48 10.26 16.92 12.85
N ALA A 49 11.11 16.19 12.12
CA ALA A 49 11.08 14.73 12.16
C ALA A 49 11.68 14.21 13.47
N ASP A 50 11.21 13.06 13.94
CA ASP A 50 11.58 12.47 15.24
C ASP A 50 13.09 12.20 15.36
N PHE A 51 13.74 11.87 14.23
CA PHE A 51 15.17 11.63 14.18
C PHE A 51 16.00 12.91 14.13
N VAL A 52 15.41 14.11 14.18
CA VAL A 52 16.15 15.39 14.20
C VAL A 52 16.08 15.97 15.59
N ARG A 53 17.24 16.25 16.19
CA ARG A 53 17.33 16.80 17.54
C ARG A 53 16.68 18.17 17.61
N PRO A 54 15.73 18.41 18.53
CA PRO A 54 15.13 19.73 18.71
C PRO A 54 16.15 20.81 19.09
N ALA A 55 17.28 20.41 19.68
CA ALA A 55 18.40 21.30 20.04
C ALA A 55 19.01 22.03 18.83
N ALA A 56 18.81 21.51 17.61
CA ALA A 56 19.24 22.19 16.38
C ALA A 56 18.41 23.44 16.05
N PHE A 57 17.29 23.68 16.75
CA PHE A 57 16.42 24.82 16.51
C PHE A 57 16.44 25.77 17.72
N ARG A 58 16.25 27.05 17.44
CA ARG A 58 16.19 28.08 18.46
C ARG A 58 14.91 27.97 19.28
N GLN A 59 14.94 28.62 20.44
CA GLN A 59 13.73 28.83 21.22
C GLN A 59 12.79 29.79 20.46
N PHE A 60 11.53 29.38 20.33
CA PHE A 60 10.47 30.21 19.80
C PHE A 60 9.82 31.01 20.91
N SER A 61 9.29 32.20 20.58
CA SER A 61 8.52 33.00 21.53
C SER A 61 7.12 32.42 21.80
N GLY A 62 6.66 31.49 20.95
CA GLY A 62 5.39 30.79 21.01
C GLY A 62 5.08 30.07 19.69
N PRO A 63 3.97 29.31 19.62
CA PRO A 63 3.64 28.49 18.44
C PRO A 63 3.25 29.31 17.21
N GLU A 64 2.75 30.54 17.42
CA GLU A 64 2.32 31.47 16.36
C GLU A 64 3.45 32.43 15.89
N GLU A 65 4.71 32.17 16.26
CA GLU A 65 5.81 33.07 15.89
C GLU A 65 5.92 33.18 14.35
N LYS A 66 5.99 34.41 13.83
CA LYS A 66 6.12 34.60 12.38
C LYS A 66 7.53 34.27 11.92
N LEU A 67 7.66 33.10 11.31
CA LEU A 67 8.88 32.66 10.65
C LEU A 67 8.99 33.37 9.31
N GLY A 68 9.74 34.46 9.26
CA GLY A 68 10.03 35.18 8.01
C GLY A 68 8.81 35.68 7.21
N PRO A 69 9.03 36.16 5.98
CA PRO A 69 7.98 36.70 5.13
C PRO A 69 7.13 35.56 4.53
N GLY A 70 5.99 35.28 5.17
CA GLY A 70 5.07 34.24 4.71
C GLY A 70 5.66 32.83 4.74
N ALA A 71 6.60 32.54 5.66
CA ALA A 71 7.11 31.17 5.82
C ALA A 71 6.21 30.36 6.74
N GLY A 72 5.84 29.16 6.29
CA GLY A 72 5.08 28.22 7.09
C GLY A 72 4.51 27.08 6.26
N ILE A 73 3.98 26.08 6.95
CA ILE A 73 3.25 24.97 6.34
C ILE A 73 1.99 25.55 5.66
N GLY A 74 1.83 25.30 4.36
CA GLY A 74 0.69 25.81 3.59
C GLY A 74 0.76 27.29 3.19
N LEU A 75 1.87 27.99 3.45
CA LEU A 75 2.08 29.38 3.02
C LEU A 75 2.87 29.48 1.70
N GLU A 76 2.99 30.70 1.17
CA GLU A 76 3.68 31.00 -0.09
C GLU A 76 5.16 30.59 -0.03
N TYR A 77 5.83 30.85 1.10
CA TYR A 77 7.20 30.42 1.32
C TYR A 77 7.22 29.15 2.19
N LYS A 78 7.68 28.04 1.63
CA LYS A 78 7.59 26.72 2.30
C LYS A 78 8.73 26.43 3.27
N ASN A 79 9.79 27.23 3.27
CA ASN A 79 11.01 26.95 4.05
C ASN A 79 11.02 27.73 5.37
N ALA A 80 10.14 27.35 6.29
CA ALA A 80 10.07 27.95 7.61
C ALA A 80 11.26 27.55 8.51
N HIS A 81 11.79 26.33 8.34
CA HIS A 81 12.94 25.79 9.07
C HIS A 81 14.18 26.69 8.99
N TYR A 82 14.40 27.37 7.87
CA TYR A 82 15.51 28.31 7.72
C TYR A 82 15.54 29.40 8.81
N PHE A 83 14.36 29.90 9.23
CA PHE A 83 14.24 30.94 10.25
C PHE A 83 14.28 30.42 11.69
N ALA A 84 14.28 29.10 11.85
CA ALA A 84 14.34 28.42 13.14
C ALA A 84 15.75 27.99 13.52
N TYR A 85 16.70 27.97 12.59
CA TYR A 85 18.09 27.68 12.93
C TYR A 85 18.74 28.82 13.73
N HIS A 86 19.63 28.43 14.64
CA HIS A 86 20.54 29.28 15.39
C HIS A 86 21.99 29.06 14.91
N ARG A 87 22.95 29.76 15.52
CA ARG A 87 24.37 29.70 15.12
C ARG A 87 24.97 28.29 15.18
N PHE A 88 24.52 27.46 16.12
CA PHE A 88 25.10 26.14 16.38
C PHE A 88 24.32 24.99 15.74
N SER A 89 23.22 25.26 15.04
CA SER A 89 22.39 24.23 14.39
C SER A 89 23.19 23.29 13.50
N PHE A 90 24.18 23.81 12.78
CA PHE A 90 25.04 22.99 11.94
C PHE A 90 25.85 21.98 12.76
N LEU A 91 26.40 22.40 13.90
CA LEU A 91 27.18 21.53 14.77
C LEU A 91 26.29 20.45 15.39
N GLU A 92 25.10 20.84 15.85
CA GLU A 92 24.11 19.89 16.40
C GLU A 92 23.73 18.81 15.39
N LEU A 93 23.37 19.21 14.17
CA LEU A 93 23.01 18.28 13.10
C LEU A 93 24.20 17.40 12.67
N GLN A 94 25.41 17.95 12.68
CA GLN A 94 26.62 17.18 12.37
C GLN A 94 26.91 16.13 13.44
N ASN A 95 26.82 16.50 14.72
CA ASN A 95 27.01 15.58 15.84
C ASN A 95 25.96 14.49 15.82
N GLN A 96 24.70 14.84 15.59
CA GLN A 96 23.61 13.88 15.46
C GLN A 96 23.85 12.90 14.30
N ALA A 97 24.30 13.38 13.14
CA ALA A 97 24.61 12.51 12.02
C ALA A 97 25.78 11.56 12.31
N LEU A 98 26.75 11.97 13.14
CA LEU A 98 27.85 11.11 13.58
C LEU A 98 27.36 10.04 14.55
N GLU A 99 26.51 10.39 15.50
CA GLU A 99 25.90 9.43 16.44
C GLU A 99 25.07 8.39 15.69
N LEU A 100 24.15 8.80 14.80
CA LEU A 100 23.35 7.88 13.99
C LEU A 100 24.21 6.95 13.12
N ARG A 101 25.36 7.45 12.64
CA ARG A 101 26.32 6.65 11.87
C ARG A 101 27.03 5.63 12.76
N ASP A 102 27.42 6.03 13.97
CA ASP A 102 28.18 5.19 14.88
C ASP A 102 27.26 4.17 15.57
N GLU A 103 26.02 4.53 15.90
CA GLU A 103 24.93 3.62 16.30
C GLU A 103 24.73 2.54 15.24
N ARG A 104 24.62 2.92 13.95
CA ARG A 104 24.52 1.94 12.85
C ARG A 104 25.71 1.00 12.77
N ARG A 105 26.92 1.48 13.08
CA ARG A 105 28.12 0.63 13.09
C ARG A 105 28.11 -0.33 14.27
N LEU A 106 27.67 0.14 15.43
CA LEU A 106 27.51 -0.68 16.62
C LEU A 106 26.40 -1.73 16.46
N SER A 107 25.30 -1.40 15.77
CA SER A 107 24.22 -2.33 15.41
C SER A 107 24.58 -3.27 14.25
N GLY A 108 25.84 -3.30 13.81
CA GLY A 108 26.31 -4.22 12.76
C GLY A 108 25.77 -3.90 11.36
N GLY A 109 25.26 -2.69 11.13
CA GLY A 109 24.67 -2.30 9.84
C GLY A 109 23.25 -2.83 9.61
N ILE A 110 22.65 -3.43 10.63
CA ILE A 110 21.24 -3.80 10.63
C ILE A 110 20.46 -2.48 10.70
N GLN A 111 19.71 -2.16 9.64
CA GLN A 111 18.69 -1.12 9.74
C GLN A 111 17.68 -1.63 10.75
N ASP A 112 17.42 -0.87 11.81
CA ASP A 112 16.36 -1.19 12.76
C ASP A 112 15.11 -1.50 11.95
N ALA A 113 14.75 -2.79 11.94
CA ALA A 113 13.46 -3.19 11.46
C ALA A 113 12.47 -2.42 12.33
N ILE A 114 11.67 -1.59 11.67
CA ILE A 114 10.44 -1.08 12.24
C ILE A 114 9.71 -2.33 12.78
N GLU A 115 9.39 -2.29 14.08
CA GLU A 115 8.88 -3.36 14.95
C GLU A 115 9.97 -4.05 15.79
N ALA A 116 10.42 -3.31 16.82
CA ALA A 116 10.83 -3.93 18.07
C ALA A 116 9.58 -4.53 18.72
N ASP A 117 9.31 -5.79 18.39
CA ASP A 117 8.55 -6.69 19.25
C ASP A 117 9.35 -6.80 20.56
N GLU A 118 8.69 -6.49 21.68
CA GLU A 118 9.29 -6.56 23.01
C GLU A 118 9.87 -7.96 23.19
N GLU A 119 11.07 -8.07 23.76
CA GLU A 119 11.68 -9.37 24.07
C GLU A 119 10.80 -10.13 25.09
N GLU A 120 9.80 -10.84 24.59
CA GLU A 120 9.13 -11.91 25.32
C GLU A 120 10.10 -13.09 25.39
N GLU A 121 10.44 -13.48 26.61
CA GLU A 121 11.15 -14.72 26.92
C GLU A 121 10.60 -15.86 26.04
N CYS A 122 11.48 -16.44 25.20
CA CYS A 122 11.16 -17.55 24.31
C CYS A 122 10.63 -18.75 25.11
N ASN A 123 9.31 -18.77 25.33
CA ASN A 123 8.60 -19.90 25.90
C ASN A 123 8.74 -21.09 24.94
N GLU A 124 9.11 -22.27 25.47
CA GLU A 124 9.23 -23.52 24.70
C GLU A 124 7.97 -23.87 23.88
N GLY A 125 6.82 -23.31 24.25
CA GLY A 125 5.57 -23.39 23.48
C GLY A 125 5.62 -22.67 22.13
N SER A 126 6.28 -21.52 22.04
CA SER A 126 6.45 -20.74 20.78
C SER A 126 7.31 -21.51 19.77
N VAL A 127 8.40 -22.14 20.23
CA VAL A 127 9.27 -22.97 19.38
C VAL A 127 8.55 -24.20 18.83
N LYS A 128 7.63 -24.80 19.61
CA LYS A 128 6.82 -25.92 19.14
C LYS A 128 5.82 -25.50 18.07
N ALA A 129 5.14 -24.36 18.27
CA ALA A 129 4.23 -23.80 17.27
C ALA A 129 4.94 -23.46 15.95
N MET A 130 6.15 -22.88 16.04
CA MET A 130 6.97 -22.60 14.85
C MET A 130 7.32 -23.88 14.08
N LYS A 131 7.73 -24.95 14.78
CA LYS A 131 8.05 -26.24 14.15
C LYS A 131 6.85 -26.92 13.51
N GLU A 132 5.66 -26.78 14.10
CA GLU A 132 4.42 -27.28 13.50
C GLU A 132 4.10 -26.53 12.21
N LEU A 133 4.27 -25.21 12.21
CA LEU A 133 4.05 -24.36 11.04
C LEU A 133 5.08 -24.63 9.93
N GLU A 134 6.35 -24.86 10.29
CA GLU A 134 7.40 -25.31 9.36
C GLU A 134 7.02 -26.65 8.71
N ALA A 135 6.57 -27.62 9.49
CA ALA A 135 6.14 -28.92 8.98
C ALA A 135 4.89 -28.82 8.08
N GLU A 136 4.00 -27.86 8.32
CA GLU A 136 2.88 -27.56 7.42
C GLU A 136 3.35 -26.92 6.11
N CYS A 137 4.29 -25.98 6.18
CA CYS A 137 4.89 -25.37 4.99
C CYS A 137 5.59 -26.41 4.11
N GLU A 138 6.35 -27.32 4.71
CA GLU A 138 7.02 -28.41 3.99
C GLU A 138 6.03 -29.34 3.29
N LYS A 139 4.89 -29.65 3.93
CA LYS A 139 3.82 -30.44 3.29
C LYS A 139 3.23 -29.71 2.08
N ILE A 140 2.98 -28.41 2.20
CA ILE A 140 2.45 -27.60 1.09
C ILE A 140 3.44 -27.58 -0.08
N ILE A 141 4.73 -27.35 0.20
CA ILE A 141 5.79 -27.36 -0.81
C ILE A 141 5.87 -28.73 -1.50
N ALA A 142 5.80 -29.82 -0.75
CA ALA A 142 5.83 -31.17 -1.30
C ALA A 142 4.61 -31.47 -2.20
N VAL A 143 3.42 -30.98 -1.84
CA VAL A 143 2.21 -31.12 -2.69
C VAL A 143 2.35 -30.31 -3.97
N GLN A 144 2.82 -29.06 -3.88
CA GLN A 144 3.04 -28.20 -5.05
C GLN A 144 4.09 -28.79 -6.00
N ALA A 145 5.17 -29.36 -5.46
CA ALA A 145 6.19 -30.01 -6.26
C ALA A 145 5.63 -31.20 -7.06
N LYS A 146 4.79 -32.03 -6.42
CA LYS A 146 4.12 -33.16 -7.09
C LYS A 146 3.16 -32.69 -8.19
N GLN A 147 2.34 -31.67 -7.91
CA GLN A 147 1.42 -31.10 -8.90
C GLN A 147 2.17 -30.52 -10.12
N LEU A 148 3.30 -29.86 -9.89
CA LEU A 148 4.14 -29.34 -10.97
C LEU A 148 4.78 -30.47 -11.80
N GLU A 149 5.23 -31.55 -11.16
CA GLU A 149 5.77 -32.71 -11.87
C GLU A 149 4.70 -33.41 -12.72
N GLU A 150 3.49 -33.58 -12.17
CA GLU A 150 2.35 -34.16 -12.90
C GLU A 150 1.90 -33.28 -14.06
N ALA A 151 1.82 -31.96 -13.86
CA ALA A 151 1.49 -31.01 -14.92
C ALA A 151 2.52 -31.03 -16.06
N LYS A 152 3.82 -31.12 -15.74
CA LYS A 152 4.88 -31.26 -16.75
C LYS A 152 4.74 -32.57 -17.54
N LYS A 153 4.49 -33.70 -16.87
CA LYS A 153 4.26 -34.99 -17.55
C LYS A 153 3.04 -34.93 -18.47
N GLN A 154 1.95 -34.29 -18.03
CA GLN A 154 0.76 -34.11 -18.86
C GLN A 154 1.03 -33.21 -20.07
N GLN A 155 1.80 -32.13 -19.90
CA GLN A 155 2.20 -31.25 -20.99
C GLN A 155 3.05 -32.01 -22.02
N GLU A 156 4.06 -32.76 -21.58
CA GLU A 156 4.90 -33.57 -22.47
C GLU A 156 4.08 -34.61 -23.25
N LEU A 157 3.08 -35.23 -22.61
CA LEU A 157 2.15 -36.15 -23.28
C LEU A 157 1.29 -35.45 -24.33
N CYS A 158 0.75 -34.26 -24.03
CA CYS A 158 -0.03 -33.48 -24.98
C CYS A 158 0.83 -33.05 -26.19
N GLU A 159 2.04 -32.55 -25.94
CA GLU A 159 2.98 -32.16 -27.00
C GLU A 159 3.39 -33.37 -27.87
N ALA A 160 3.61 -34.55 -27.26
CA ALA A 160 3.90 -35.77 -28.00
C ALA A 160 2.70 -36.22 -28.86
N GLN A 161 1.47 -36.08 -28.37
CA GLN A 161 0.28 -36.40 -29.13
C GLN A 161 0.05 -35.41 -30.29
N GLU A 162 0.31 -34.12 -30.07
CA GLU A 162 0.21 -33.11 -31.11
C GLU A 162 1.23 -33.35 -32.23
N LYS A 163 2.48 -33.67 -31.89
CA LYS A 163 3.51 -34.05 -32.88
C LYS A 163 3.10 -35.26 -33.70
N LYS A 164 2.45 -36.26 -33.08
CA LYS A 164 1.89 -37.42 -33.81
C LYS A 164 0.79 -36.97 -34.78
N ARG A 165 -0.14 -36.13 -34.33
CA ARG A 165 -1.22 -35.61 -35.20
C ARG A 165 -0.66 -34.82 -36.37
N GLN A 166 0.32 -33.95 -36.13
CA GLN A 166 0.98 -33.18 -37.19
C GLN A 166 1.68 -34.10 -38.21
N ALA A 167 2.39 -35.13 -37.75
CA ALA A 167 3.03 -36.10 -38.64
C ALA A 167 2.00 -36.89 -39.48
N GLU A 168 0.86 -37.26 -38.90
CA GLU A 168 -0.24 -37.92 -39.61
C GLU A 168 -0.88 -36.99 -40.66
N GLU A 169 -1.09 -35.72 -40.33
CA GLU A 169 -1.60 -34.70 -41.25
C GLU A 169 -0.63 -34.47 -42.43
N GLU A 170 0.67 -34.37 -42.16
CA GLU A 170 1.70 -34.24 -43.19
C GLU A 170 1.77 -35.47 -44.09
N TRP A 171 1.69 -36.67 -43.50
CA TRP A 171 1.64 -37.92 -44.26
C TRP A 171 0.40 -37.98 -45.17
N CYS A 172 -0.76 -37.55 -44.69
CA CYS A 172 -1.98 -37.47 -45.49
C CYS A 172 -1.86 -36.47 -46.65
N LYS A 173 -1.27 -35.29 -46.40
CA LYS A 173 -1.03 -34.28 -47.45
C LYS A 173 -0.10 -34.83 -48.53
N LYS A 174 1.01 -35.45 -48.14
CA LYS A 174 1.97 -36.05 -49.08
C LYS A 174 1.32 -37.15 -49.92
N LYS A 175 0.51 -38.01 -49.31
CA LYS A 175 -0.25 -39.05 -50.05
C LYS A 175 -1.25 -38.44 -51.02
N ALA A 176 -1.94 -37.37 -50.62
CA ALA A 176 -2.85 -36.66 -51.52
C ALA A 176 -2.12 -36.03 -52.70
N GLU A 177 -0.95 -35.44 -52.49
CA GLU A 177 -0.10 -34.89 -53.56
C GLU A 177 0.43 -35.98 -54.50
N GLU A 178 0.94 -37.09 -53.98
CA GLU A 178 1.35 -38.26 -54.80
C GLU A 178 0.19 -38.75 -55.68
N THR A 179 -1.04 -38.84 -55.14
CA THR A 179 -2.20 -39.24 -55.97
C THR A 179 -2.61 -38.19 -57.00
N LYS A 180 -2.39 -36.89 -56.73
CA LYS A 180 -2.62 -35.81 -57.70
C LYS A 180 -1.59 -35.86 -58.81
N GLU A 181 -0.32 -36.07 -58.49
CA GLU A 181 0.76 -36.21 -59.46
C GLU A 181 0.56 -37.43 -60.36
N VAL A 182 0.16 -38.58 -59.81
CA VAL A 182 -0.19 -39.76 -60.61
C VAL A 182 -1.36 -39.47 -61.56
N LYS A 183 -2.40 -38.75 -61.09
CA LYS A 183 -3.52 -38.34 -61.95
C LYS A 183 -3.10 -37.36 -63.05
N LEU A 184 -2.20 -36.42 -62.74
CA LEU A 184 -1.72 -35.42 -63.68
C LEU A 184 -0.81 -36.05 -64.74
N ASN A 185 0.11 -36.91 -64.34
CA ASN A 185 0.95 -37.69 -65.25
C ASN A 185 0.10 -38.62 -66.13
N ALA A 186 -0.90 -39.29 -65.57
CA ALA A 186 -1.85 -40.09 -66.37
C ALA A 186 -2.63 -39.24 -67.38
N LEU A 187 -2.94 -37.98 -67.05
CA LEU A 187 -3.58 -37.05 -67.99
C LEU A 187 -2.64 -36.61 -69.11
N LEU A 188 -1.34 -36.47 -68.81
CA LEU A 188 -0.29 -36.05 -69.75
C LEU A 188 0.09 -37.16 -70.75
N GLU A 189 -0.07 -38.43 -70.35
CA GLU A 189 0.22 -39.60 -71.19
C GLU A 189 -0.94 -39.98 -72.13
N MET A 190 -2.13 -39.37 -71.97
CA MET A 190 -3.26 -39.61 -72.88
C MET A 190 -3.06 -38.88 -74.21
N THR A 191 -3.41 -39.55 -75.31
CA THR A 191 -3.41 -38.94 -76.64
C THR A 191 -4.58 -37.95 -76.79
N ASP A 192 -4.49 -37.02 -77.75
CA ASP A 192 -5.50 -35.95 -77.97
C ASP A 192 -6.93 -36.48 -78.18
N GLU A 193 -7.06 -37.70 -78.72
CA GLU A 193 -8.35 -38.37 -78.92
C GLU A 193 -8.92 -38.90 -77.58
N GLN A 194 -8.08 -39.52 -76.75
CA GLN A 194 -8.44 -40.01 -75.42
C GLN A 194 -8.78 -38.87 -74.45
N LEU A 195 -8.11 -37.72 -74.58
CA LEU A 195 -8.37 -36.54 -73.77
C LEU A 195 -9.75 -35.91 -74.06
N LYS A 196 -10.19 -35.92 -75.32
CA LYS A 196 -11.54 -35.48 -75.72
C LYS A 196 -12.63 -36.37 -75.14
N GLU A 197 -12.47 -37.69 -75.24
CA GLU A 197 -13.40 -38.65 -74.65
C GLU A 197 -13.50 -38.51 -73.12
N TRP A 198 -12.36 -38.28 -72.45
CA TRP A 198 -12.33 -38.04 -71.00
C TRP A 198 -13.06 -36.76 -70.60
N CYS A 199 -12.87 -35.65 -71.33
CA CYS A 199 -13.59 -34.40 -71.12
C CYS A 199 -15.11 -34.54 -71.30
N GLU A 200 -15.56 -35.21 -72.38
CA GLU A 200 -16.98 -35.47 -72.60
C GLU A 200 -17.60 -36.36 -71.50
N LYS A 201 -16.86 -37.38 -71.06
CA LYS A 201 -17.29 -38.30 -69.99
C LYS A 201 -17.35 -37.59 -68.63
N SER A 202 -16.39 -36.71 -68.34
CA SER A 202 -16.36 -35.87 -67.13
C SER A 202 -17.53 -34.88 -67.09
N LEU A 203 -17.83 -34.21 -68.20
CA LEU A 203 -19.00 -33.31 -68.33
C LEU A 203 -20.32 -34.06 -68.14
N LYS A 204 -20.46 -35.25 -68.74
CA LYS A 204 -21.64 -36.11 -68.54
C LYS A 204 -21.78 -36.56 -67.08
N ALA A 205 -20.69 -36.87 -66.39
CA ALA A 205 -20.69 -37.26 -64.97
C ALA A 205 -21.07 -36.09 -64.04
N GLN A 206 -20.53 -34.88 -64.25
CA GLN A 206 -20.90 -33.69 -63.46
C GLN A 206 -22.37 -33.31 -63.62
N LEU A 207 -22.95 -33.50 -64.83
CA LEU A 207 -24.37 -33.29 -65.07
C LEU A 207 -25.25 -34.35 -64.38
N LEU A 208 -24.75 -35.55 -64.16
CA LEU A 208 -25.43 -36.61 -63.41
C LEU A 208 -25.33 -36.40 -61.88
N GLU A 209 -24.19 -35.93 -61.37
CA GLU A 209 -24.03 -35.63 -59.93
C GLU A 209 -24.87 -34.44 -59.48
N LYS A 210 -24.93 -33.35 -60.27
CA LYS A 210 -25.84 -32.22 -59.99
C LYS A 210 -27.32 -32.61 -59.98
N LYS A 211 -27.68 -33.72 -60.65
CA LYS A 211 -29.04 -34.28 -60.60
C LYS A 211 -29.28 -35.14 -59.34
N LYS A 212 -28.22 -35.69 -58.73
CA LYS A 212 -28.30 -36.50 -57.49
C LYS A 212 -28.20 -35.65 -56.22
N SER A 213 -27.34 -34.62 -56.19
CA SER A 213 -27.18 -33.75 -55.01
C SER A 213 -28.46 -32.96 -54.68
N GLY A 214 -29.28 -32.62 -55.69
CA GLY A 214 -30.59 -32.00 -55.47
C GLY A 214 -31.62 -32.88 -54.74
N GLU A 215 -31.37 -34.19 -54.62
CA GLU A 215 -32.24 -35.13 -53.91
C GLU A 215 -31.70 -35.45 -52.49
N GLU A 216 -30.39 -35.44 -52.28
CA GLU A 216 -29.73 -35.70 -50.98
C GLU A 216 -29.64 -34.46 -50.07
N ASP A 217 -29.65 -33.24 -50.62
CA ASP A 217 -29.60 -31.98 -49.85
C ASP A 217 -30.82 -31.75 -48.95
N LYS A 218 -31.94 -32.46 -49.20
CA LYS A 218 -33.11 -32.42 -48.32
C LYS A 218 -32.93 -33.28 -47.05
N CYS A 219 -32.07 -34.29 -47.06
CA CYS A 219 -31.86 -35.21 -45.93
C CYS A 219 -30.68 -34.77 -45.03
N ALA A 220 -29.67 -34.12 -45.60
CA ALA A 220 -28.52 -33.61 -44.84
C ALA A 220 -28.83 -32.32 -44.05
N ALA A 221 -29.68 -31.44 -44.59
CA ALA A 221 -30.05 -30.17 -43.95
C ALA A 221 -30.84 -30.35 -42.64
N GLU A 222 -31.57 -31.46 -42.48
CA GLU A 222 -32.34 -31.76 -41.27
C GLU A 222 -31.45 -32.31 -40.13
N LYS A 223 -30.36 -33.01 -40.46
CA LYS A 223 -29.40 -33.53 -39.49
C LYS A 223 -28.43 -32.47 -38.96
N ILE A 224 -27.99 -31.55 -39.81
CA ILE A 224 -27.08 -30.46 -39.42
C ILE A 224 -27.75 -29.48 -38.45
N LYS A 225 -29.03 -29.16 -38.64
CA LYS A 225 -29.79 -28.32 -37.69
C LYS A 225 -29.89 -28.92 -36.28
N LYS A 226 -29.91 -30.25 -36.17
CA LYS A 226 -30.03 -30.94 -34.88
C LYS A 226 -28.69 -30.96 -34.11
N CYS A 227 -27.57 -31.10 -34.82
CA CYS A 227 -26.23 -31.05 -34.21
C CYS A 227 -25.81 -29.63 -33.80
N GLU A 228 -26.15 -28.62 -34.61
CA GLU A 228 -25.82 -27.22 -34.27
C GLU A 228 -26.59 -26.67 -33.06
N GLU A 229 -27.76 -27.23 -32.75
CA GLU A 229 -28.57 -26.84 -31.60
C GLU A 229 -28.03 -27.42 -30.28
N GLU A 230 -27.48 -28.64 -30.31
CA GLU A 230 -26.82 -29.26 -29.15
C GLU A 230 -25.48 -28.59 -28.82
N ASP A 231 -24.65 -28.28 -29.83
CA ASP A 231 -23.37 -27.58 -29.65
C ASP A 231 -23.53 -26.14 -29.11
N LYS A 232 -24.64 -25.47 -29.44
CA LYS A 232 -24.96 -24.13 -28.92
C LYS A 232 -25.43 -24.19 -27.47
N LYS A 233 -26.13 -25.26 -27.08
CA LYS A 233 -26.62 -25.46 -25.70
C LYS A 233 -25.46 -25.76 -24.75
N GLU A 234 -24.56 -26.65 -25.15
CA GLU A 234 -23.40 -27.02 -24.34
C GLU A 234 -22.42 -25.85 -24.14
N LYS A 235 -22.20 -25.02 -25.19
CA LYS A 235 -21.38 -23.80 -25.07
C LYS A 235 -22.03 -22.71 -24.22
N ALA A 236 -23.36 -22.58 -24.25
CA ALA A 236 -24.07 -21.62 -23.40
C ALA A 236 -24.02 -22.03 -21.92
N GLU A 237 -24.19 -23.33 -21.63
CA GLU A 237 -24.16 -23.87 -20.27
C GLU A 237 -22.76 -23.74 -19.64
N LYS A 238 -21.70 -24.01 -20.42
CA LYS A 238 -20.30 -23.81 -19.98
C LYS A 238 -19.95 -22.35 -19.73
N CYS A 239 -20.56 -21.43 -20.47
CA CYS A 239 -20.35 -19.98 -20.30
C CYS A 239 -21.10 -19.44 -19.07
N GLU A 240 -22.31 -19.94 -18.79
CA GLU A 240 -23.05 -19.62 -17.57
C GLU A 240 -22.37 -20.13 -16.30
N GLU A 241 -21.81 -21.35 -16.33
CA GLU A 241 -21.07 -21.91 -15.19
C GLU A 241 -19.82 -21.08 -14.84
N GLU A 242 -19.06 -20.66 -15.85
CA GLU A 242 -17.92 -19.77 -15.63
C GLU A 242 -18.35 -18.40 -15.07
N PHE A 243 -19.48 -17.87 -15.52
CA PHE A 243 -19.98 -16.58 -15.05
C PHE A 243 -20.45 -16.65 -13.59
N LYS A 244 -21.21 -17.70 -13.23
CA LYS A 244 -21.65 -17.96 -11.85
C LYS A 244 -20.47 -18.18 -10.89
N LYS A 245 -19.40 -18.83 -11.36
CA LYS A 245 -18.18 -19.04 -10.56
C LYS A 245 -17.41 -17.75 -10.31
N LYS A 246 -17.35 -16.85 -11.31
CA LYS A 246 -16.73 -15.51 -11.18
C LYS A 246 -17.57 -14.57 -10.31
N GLU A 247 -18.90 -14.65 -10.40
CA GLU A 247 -19.83 -13.87 -9.58
C GLU A 247 -19.76 -14.26 -8.10
N ALA A 248 -19.71 -15.55 -7.79
CA ALA A 248 -19.55 -16.04 -6.41
C ALA A 248 -18.21 -15.62 -5.77
N ASP A 249 -17.11 -15.63 -6.54
CA ASP A 249 -15.78 -15.19 -6.06
C ASP A 249 -15.77 -13.67 -5.77
N LEU A 250 -16.42 -12.87 -6.61
CA LEU A 250 -16.56 -11.43 -6.38
C LEU A 250 -17.47 -11.13 -5.18
N GLN A 251 -18.56 -11.86 -5.01
CA GLN A 251 -19.47 -11.69 -3.89
C GLN A 251 -18.79 -12.04 -2.55
N MET A 252 -18.03 -13.14 -2.50
CA MET A 252 -17.24 -13.51 -1.32
C MET A 252 -16.20 -12.45 -0.95
N LYS A 253 -15.53 -11.85 -1.95
CA LYS A 253 -14.56 -10.76 -1.73
C LYS A 253 -15.23 -9.49 -1.19
N CYS A 254 -16.39 -9.11 -1.72
CA CYS A 254 -17.14 -7.96 -1.25
C CYS A 254 -17.69 -8.15 0.17
N GLU A 255 -18.20 -9.34 0.52
CA GLU A 255 -18.71 -9.63 1.87
C GLU A 255 -17.57 -9.66 2.91
N ALA A 256 -16.40 -10.17 2.55
CA ALA A 256 -15.21 -10.15 3.42
C ALA A 256 -14.71 -8.71 3.68
N GLU A 257 -14.76 -7.83 2.67
CA GLU A 257 -14.36 -6.43 2.82
C GLU A 257 -15.38 -5.62 3.64
N GLN A 258 -16.67 -5.90 3.51
CA GLN A 258 -17.71 -5.27 4.34
C GLN A 258 -17.62 -5.69 5.80
N LYS A 259 -17.38 -6.99 6.09
CA LYS A 259 -17.18 -7.47 7.47
C LYS A 259 -15.97 -6.82 8.14
N LYS A 260 -14.85 -6.66 7.42
CA LYS A 260 -13.68 -5.94 7.94
C LYS A 260 -13.98 -4.48 8.28
N LYS A 261 -14.73 -3.77 7.43
CA LYS A 261 -15.12 -2.37 7.68
C LYS A 261 -16.11 -2.24 8.84
N GLU A 262 -17.02 -3.21 9.00
CA GLU A 262 -17.99 -3.20 10.11
C GLU A 262 -17.31 -3.49 11.46
N GLU A 263 -16.34 -4.40 11.50
CA GLU A 263 -15.57 -4.72 12.70
C GLU A 263 -14.65 -3.55 13.12
N GLU A 264 -14.02 -2.87 12.15
CA GLU A 264 -13.21 -1.67 12.41
C GLU A 264 -14.06 -0.50 12.95
N LEU A 265 -15.31 -0.34 12.47
CA LEU A 265 -16.22 0.67 12.97
C LEU A 265 -16.75 0.35 14.38
N LYS A 266 -16.98 -0.93 14.70
CA LYS A 266 -17.38 -1.36 16.06
C LYS A 266 -16.27 -1.08 17.07
N LEU A 267 -15.02 -1.41 16.74
CA LEU A 267 -13.86 -1.12 17.58
C LEU A 267 -13.68 0.39 17.83
N LYS A 268 -13.89 1.22 16.81
CA LYS A 268 -13.84 2.69 16.96
C LYS A 268 -14.97 3.23 17.85
N CYS A 269 -16.17 2.69 17.75
CA CYS A 269 -17.31 3.10 18.59
C CYS A 269 -17.15 2.68 20.06
N GLU A 270 -16.67 1.46 20.32
CA GLU A 270 -16.40 0.98 21.68
C GLU A 270 -15.27 1.77 22.35
N ALA A 271 -14.20 2.09 21.62
CA ALA A 271 -13.12 2.93 22.13
C ALA A 271 -13.59 4.36 22.49
N GLU A 272 -14.52 4.93 21.72
CA GLU A 272 -15.08 6.26 22.01
C GLU A 272 -16.04 6.24 23.21
N GLN A 273 -16.82 5.17 23.38
CA GLN A 273 -17.68 5.00 24.55
C GLN A 273 -16.87 4.81 25.84
N ASN A 274 -15.82 4.00 25.79
CA ASN A 274 -14.94 3.77 26.94
C ASN A 274 -14.24 5.07 27.37
N LYS A 275 -13.75 5.89 26.42
CA LYS A 275 -13.19 7.22 26.72
C LYS A 275 -14.19 8.15 27.40
N LYS A 276 -15.45 8.17 26.94
CA LYS A 276 -16.51 8.99 27.55
C LYS A 276 -16.90 8.50 28.95
N GLU A 277 -16.91 7.20 29.18
CA GLU A 277 -17.21 6.62 30.50
C GLU A 277 -16.09 6.92 31.52
N GLU A 278 -14.82 6.82 31.10
CA GLU A 278 -13.67 7.14 31.94
C GLU A 278 -13.63 8.64 32.30
N GLU A 279 -13.90 9.52 31.34
CA GLU A 279 -13.99 10.97 31.59
C GLU A 279 -15.11 11.33 32.57
N LEU A 280 -16.26 10.64 32.50
CA LEU A 280 -17.36 10.83 33.44
C LEU A 280 -17.01 10.30 34.84
N LYS A 281 -16.32 9.16 34.96
CA LYS A 281 -15.83 8.64 36.24
C LYS A 281 -14.87 9.62 36.91
N LEU A 282 -13.91 10.18 36.16
CA LEU A 282 -12.98 11.20 36.65
C LEU A 282 -13.69 12.48 37.12
N LYS A 283 -14.74 12.92 36.41
CA LYS A 283 -15.55 14.07 36.81
C LYS A 283 -16.33 13.79 38.11
N CYS A 284 -16.90 12.59 38.27
CA CYS A 284 -17.61 12.20 39.49
C CYS A 284 -16.68 12.08 40.71
N GLU A 285 -15.49 11.50 40.55
CA GLU A 285 -14.50 11.40 41.63
C GLU A 285 -13.98 12.78 42.06
N ALA A 286 -13.75 13.69 41.11
CA ALA A 286 -13.35 15.05 41.41
C ALA A 286 -14.45 15.83 42.17
N GLU A 287 -15.72 15.56 41.89
CA GLU A 287 -16.84 16.18 42.59
C GLU A 287 -17.03 15.61 44.01
N GLN A 288 -16.81 14.31 44.20
CA GLN A 288 -16.82 13.68 45.53
C GLN A 288 -15.69 14.22 46.41
N LYS A 289 -14.46 14.31 45.89
CA LYS A 289 -13.31 14.90 46.61
C LYS A 289 -13.55 16.37 47.00
N LYS A 290 -14.26 17.14 46.15
CA LYS A 290 -14.68 18.52 46.48
C LYS A 290 -15.74 18.56 47.57
N LYS A 291 -16.67 17.61 47.62
CA LYS A 291 -17.70 17.51 48.67
C LYS A 291 -17.09 17.10 50.01
N GLU A 292 -16.16 16.14 50.02
CA GLU A 292 -15.44 15.72 51.22
C GLU A 292 -14.56 16.83 51.80
N ALA A 293 -13.84 17.58 50.95
CA ALA A 293 -13.07 18.74 51.38
C ALA A 293 -13.95 19.87 51.96
N LYS A 294 -15.21 19.98 51.50
CA LYS A 294 -16.16 20.98 51.98
C LYS A 294 -16.78 20.60 53.32
N CYS A 295 -17.06 19.32 53.57
CA CYS A 295 -17.49 18.83 54.89
C CYS A 295 -16.38 18.94 55.94
N GLY A 296 -15.12 18.68 55.59
CA GLY A 296 -14.00 18.82 56.54
C GLY A 296 -13.74 20.26 57.04
N LEU A 297 -14.20 21.27 56.29
CA LEU A 297 -14.08 22.69 56.66
C LEU A 297 -15.20 23.19 57.57
N GLU A 298 -16.38 22.55 57.59
CA GLU A 298 -17.45 22.91 58.52
C GLU A 298 -17.22 22.37 59.93
N ASP A 299 -16.52 21.25 60.08
CA ASP A 299 -16.16 20.70 61.39
C ASP A 299 -15.03 21.47 62.09
N ALA A 300 -14.14 22.14 61.33
CA ALA A 300 -13.08 22.98 61.89
C ALA A 300 -13.59 24.32 62.47
N LYS A 301 -14.72 24.83 61.96
CA LYS A 301 -15.31 26.12 62.43
C LYS A 301 -16.09 26.02 63.75
N LYS A 302 -16.36 24.83 64.27
CA LYS A 302 -17.03 24.65 65.58
C LYS A 302 -16.08 24.57 66.78
N ASN A 303 -14.77 24.54 66.59
CA ASN A 303 -13.78 24.36 67.67
C ASN A 303 -12.98 25.62 68.06
N GLU A 304 -13.26 26.80 67.49
CA GLU A 304 -12.55 28.06 67.83
C GLU A 304 -13.36 29.06 68.70
N ASP A 305 -14.52 28.67 69.25
CA ASP A 305 -15.33 29.54 70.13
C ASP A 305 -15.17 29.27 71.63
N LYS A 306 -13.96 28.91 72.09
CA LYS A 306 -13.63 28.91 73.54
C LYS A 306 -12.23 29.45 73.81
N LYS A 307 -12.10 30.78 73.78
CA LYS A 307 -10.98 31.52 74.38
C LYS A 307 -11.46 32.18 75.68
N PRO A 308 -10.91 31.85 76.86
CA PRO A 308 -11.19 32.60 78.07
C PRO A 308 -10.40 33.92 78.08
N ASN A 309 -11.10 34.96 78.50
CA ASN A 309 -10.68 36.34 78.65
C ASN A 309 -10.25 36.60 80.10
N THR A 310 -9.00 37.04 80.32
CA THR A 310 -8.54 37.79 81.51
C THR A 310 -7.29 38.57 81.06
N GLY A 311 -7.20 39.90 81.11
CA GLY A 311 -7.72 40.84 82.09
C GLY A 311 -6.52 41.41 82.85
N ALA A 312 -6.12 42.63 82.48
CA ALA A 312 -4.97 43.38 83.00
C ALA A 312 -5.18 43.92 84.42
N ASP A 313 -4.08 44.11 85.15
CA ASP A 313 -3.78 45.15 86.17
C ASP A 313 -2.44 44.73 86.83
N GLY A 314 -1.46 45.54 87.20
CA GLY A 314 -1.35 46.98 87.39
C GLY A 314 -0.31 47.19 88.52
N SER A 315 0.65 48.10 88.29
CA SER A 315 1.33 48.93 89.31
C SER A 315 2.31 48.34 90.36
N ASN A 316 3.51 48.94 90.29
CA ASN A 316 4.23 49.67 91.35
C ASN A 316 5.30 49.03 92.25
N ASN A 317 6.41 49.78 92.33
CA ASN A 317 7.32 50.05 93.48
C ASN A 317 8.10 48.83 94.02
N ASN A 318 9.40 48.87 94.32
CA ASN A 318 10.17 49.93 94.97
C ASN A 318 11.62 49.43 95.18
N LYS A 319 12.53 50.39 95.36
CA LYS A 319 13.69 50.36 96.28
C LYS A 319 14.85 49.36 96.09
N LYS A 320 15.96 50.01 95.71
CA LYS A 320 17.25 50.15 96.43
C LYS A 320 18.42 49.31 95.93
#